data_AF-A0A7S4M9Q7-F1
#
_entry.id   AF-A0A7S4M9Q7-F1
#
_cell.length_a   1.000
_cell.length_b   1.000
_cell.length_c   1.000
_cell.angle_alpha   90.00
_cell.angle_beta   90.00
_cell.angle_gamma   90.00
#
_symmetry.space_group_name_H-M   'P 1'
#
loop_
_entity.id
_entity.type
_entity.pdbx_description
1 polymer ?
#
loop_
_entity_poly.entity_id
_entity_poly.type
_entity_poly.pdbx_seq_one_letter_code
_entity_poly.pdbx_strand_id
1 'polypeptide(L)'
;SEFISLIAEFIKDPNEIIKSWGLQALMYLCVADCVEFSTAWEIIEEDIQNDSRSLVLEHRMRLFEAGVAEIDVENEFSIFHLDQLWQGISSEHASVRNAAYSVLAQFFDKEPLCITLRHSREEYLRVILDRNPISSLAGLRV
;
A
#
# COMPACT_ATOMS: atom_id res chain seq x y z
N SER A 1 7.09 19.15 5.22
CA SER A 1 6.62 20.54 4.99
C SER A 1 5.38 20.77 5.85
N GLU A 2 5.03 22.02 6.18
CA GLU A 2 3.86 22.38 7.00
C GLU A 2 2.54 21.78 6.46
N PHE A 3 2.45 21.60 5.14
CA PHE A 3 1.29 21.03 4.46
C PHE A 3 1.09 19.52 4.73
N ILE A 4 2.17 18.74 4.79
CA ILE A 4 2.09 17.32 5.14
C ILE A 4 1.65 17.15 6.60
N SER A 5 2.15 18.02 7.49
CA SER A 5 1.77 18.00 8.90
C SER A 5 0.27 18.25 9.09
N LEU A 6 -0.32 19.19 8.33
CA LEU A 6 -1.76 19.43 8.35
C LEU A 6 -2.56 18.21 7.87
N ILE A 7 -2.11 17.52 6.82
CA ILE A 7 -2.78 16.31 6.32
C ILE A 7 -2.68 15.16 7.32
N ALA A 8 -1.53 15.03 7.99
CA ALA A 8 -1.35 14.05 9.05
C ALA A 8 -2.32 14.28 10.23
N GLU A 9 -2.70 15.52 10.53
CA GLU A 9 -3.73 15.80 11.55
C GLU A 9 -5.11 15.24 11.16
N PHE A 10 -5.52 15.35 9.89
CA PHE A 10 -6.76 14.74 9.40
C PHE A 10 -6.70 13.20 9.47
N ILE A 11 -5.54 12.60 9.23
CA ILE A 11 -5.34 11.16 9.29
C ILE A 11 -5.39 10.63 10.74
N LYS A 12 -5.12 11.48 11.73
CA LYS A 12 -5.26 11.17 13.16
C LYS A 12 -6.69 11.32 13.67
N ASP A 13 -7.59 11.88 12.87
CA ASP A 13 -8.97 12.11 13.29
C ASP A 13 -9.70 10.77 13.55
N PRO A 14 -10.46 10.66 14.67
CA PRO A 14 -11.23 9.45 14.95
C PRO A 14 -12.39 9.23 13.96
N ASN A 15 -12.85 10.26 13.25
CA ASN A 15 -13.91 10.14 12.25
C ASN A 15 -13.38 9.49 10.96
N GLU A 16 -14.03 8.38 10.57
CA GLU A 16 -13.64 7.59 9.40
C GLU A 16 -13.61 8.43 8.11
N ILE A 17 -14.59 9.33 7.91
CA ILE A 17 -14.70 10.17 6.71
C ILE A 17 -13.55 11.17 6.64
N ILE A 18 -13.24 11.83 7.76
CA ILE A 18 -12.16 12.82 7.85
C ILE A 18 -10.81 12.16 7.58
N LYS A 19 -10.55 11.00 8.21
CA LYS A 19 -9.34 10.20 7.96
C LYS A 19 -9.21 9.78 6.51
N SER A 20 -10.30 9.30 5.89
CA SER A 20 -10.32 8.92 4.48
C SER A 20 -10.04 10.08 3.53
N TRP A 21 -10.56 11.29 3.82
CA TRP A 21 -10.21 12.49 3.04
C TRP A 21 -8.74 12.87 3.22
N GLY A 22 -8.18 12.73 4.42
CA GLY A 22 -6.74 12.91 4.65
C GLY A 22 -5.91 11.98 3.77
N LEU A 23 -6.26 10.68 3.73
CA LEU A 23 -5.59 9.70 2.88
C LEU A 23 -5.73 10.00 1.38
N GLN A 24 -6.92 10.42 0.95
CA GLN A 24 -7.16 10.78 -0.45
C GLN A 24 -6.33 12.01 -0.87
N ALA A 25 -6.28 13.03 -0.01
CA ALA A 25 -5.49 14.23 -0.26
C ALA A 25 -3.99 13.88 -0.36
N LEU A 26 -3.50 13.03 0.55
CA LEU A 26 -2.11 12.58 0.54
C LEU A 26 -1.76 11.82 -0.73
N MET A 27 -2.62 10.88 -1.16
CA MET A 27 -2.47 10.17 -2.43
C MET A 27 -2.32 11.13 -3.62
N TYR A 28 -3.18 12.16 -3.71
CA TYR A 28 -3.09 13.12 -4.80
C TYR A 28 -1.79 13.93 -4.78
N LEU A 29 -1.25 14.24 -3.61
CA LEU A 29 0.03 14.93 -3.51
C LEU A 29 1.19 14.05 -3.93
N CYS A 30 1.16 12.77 -3.56
CA CYS A 30 2.20 11.84 -3.98
C CYS A 30 2.16 11.61 -5.49
N VAL A 31 0.97 11.41 -6.07
CA VAL A 31 0.80 11.27 -7.55
C VAL A 31 1.22 12.55 -8.29
N ALA A 32 1.09 13.72 -7.67
CA ALA A 32 1.51 14.99 -8.25
C ALA A 32 3.00 15.33 -7.98
N ASP A 33 3.80 14.38 -7.49
CA ASP A 33 5.20 14.56 -7.10
C ASP A 33 5.43 15.74 -6.11
N CYS A 34 4.42 16.10 -5.32
CA CYS A 34 4.52 17.13 -4.30
C CYS A 34 5.12 16.60 -3.00
N VAL A 35 5.01 15.29 -2.77
CA VAL A 35 5.48 14.56 -1.60
C VAL A 35 5.93 13.17 -2.06
N GLU A 36 7.11 12.72 -1.65
CA GLU A 36 7.55 11.34 -1.92
C GLU A 36 6.67 10.35 -1.14
N PHE A 37 6.27 9.25 -1.78
CA PHE A 37 5.34 8.30 -1.17
C PHE A 37 5.95 7.62 0.07
N SER A 38 7.23 7.24 0.00
CA SER A 38 7.97 6.69 1.16
C SER A 38 7.94 7.62 2.39
N THR A 39 8.24 8.90 2.19
CA THR A 39 8.18 9.93 3.25
C THR A 39 6.76 10.09 3.80
N ALA A 40 5.74 10.09 2.92
CA ALA A 40 4.35 10.18 3.34
C ALA A 40 3.92 8.97 4.18
N TRP A 41 4.34 7.77 3.79
CA TRP A 41 4.02 6.52 4.47
C TRP A 41 4.59 6.48 5.90
N GLU A 42 5.87 6.82 6.07
CA GLU A 42 6.54 6.84 7.38
C GLU A 42 5.80 7.71 8.42
N ILE A 43 5.15 8.80 7.97
CA ILE A 43 4.44 9.73 8.85
C ILE A 43 3.10 9.18 9.32
N ILE A 44 2.42 8.39 8.48
CA ILE A 44 1.02 8.02 8.69
C ILE A 44 0.82 6.54 9.05
N GLU A 45 1.83 5.70 8.86
CA GLU A 45 1.72 4.25 8.94
C GLU A 45 1.09 3.80 10.26
N GLU A 46 1.60 4.29 11.39
CA GLU A 46 1.11 3.93 12.72
C GLU A 46 -0.39 4.24 12.91
N ASP A 47 -0.88 5.30 12.26
CA ASP A 47 -2.27 5.77 12.37
C ASP A 47 -3.25 4.97 11.50
N ILE A 48 -2.76 4.22 10.49
CA ILE A 48 -3.62 3.57 9.49
C ILE A 48 -3.37 2.07 9.31
N GLN A 49 -2.23 1.53 9.75
CA GLN A 49 -1.85 0.14 9.50
C GLN A 49 -2.87 -0.84 10.10
N ASN A 50 -3.40 -0.53 11.29
CA ASN A 50 -4.34 -1.37 12.02
C ASN A 50 -5.81 -0.90 11.88
N ASP A 51 -6.08 0.11 11.05
CA ASP A 51 -7.45 0.59 10.85
C ASP A 51 -8.23 -0.38 9.97
N SER A 52 -9.25 -1.02 10.55
CA SER A 52 -10.07 -2.04 9.88
C SER A 52 -11.33 -1.48 9.24
N ARG A 53 -11.57 -0.17 9.33
CA ARG A 53 -12.79 0.45 8.82
C ARG A 53 -12.76 0.53 7.30
N SER A 54 -13.85 0.12 6.67
CA SER A 54 -13.89 -0.14 5.23
C SER A 54 -13.48 1.04 4.36
N LEU A 55 -13.87 2.27 4.72
CA LEU A 55 -13.55 3.46 3.92
C LEU A 55 -12.08 3.85 4.08
N VAL A 56 -11.51 3.68 5.28
CA VAL A 56 -10.09 3.93 5.55
C VAL A 56 -9.24 2.88 4.83
N LEU A 57 -9.61 1.61 4.92
CA LEU A 57 -8.96 0.51 4.20
C LEU A 57 -8.98 0.74 2.68
N GLU A 58 -10.11 1.15 2.12
CA GLU A 58 -10.22 1.47 0.70
C GLU A 58 -9.23 2.56 0.28
N HIS A 59 -9.21 3.68 1.02
CA HIS A 59 -8.32 4.81 0.70
C HIS A 59 -6.85 4.47 0.96
N ARG A 60 -6.54 3.60 1.93
CA ARG A 60 -5.21 3.05 2.14
C ARG A 60 -4.76 2.22 0.94
N MET A 61 -5.63 1.37 0.39
CA MET A 61 -5.29 0.62 -0.83
C MET A 61 -4.99 1.55 -2.00
N ARG A 62 -5.80 2.61 -2.17
CA ARG A 62 -5.57 3.62 -3.23
C ARG A 62 -4.31 4.45 -3.02
N LEU A 63 -3.91 4.69 -1.77
CA LEU A 63 -2.65 5.40 -1.49
C LEU A 63 -1.44 4.68 -2.12
N PHE A 64 -1.47 3.35 -2.17
CA PHE A 64 -0.42 2.57 -2.84
C PHE A 64 -0.30 2.82 -4.34
N GLU A 65 -1.30 3.43 -5.00
CA GLU A 65 -1.19 3.89 -6.40
C GLU A 65 -0.02 4.88 -6.56
N ALA A 66 0.23 5.72 -5.56
CA ALA A 66 1.37 6.63 -5.59
C ALA A 66 2.71 5.89 -5.50
N GLY A 67 2.76 4.82 -4.67
CA GLY A 67 3.93 3.97 -4.53
C GLY A 67 4.23 3.10 -5.77
N VAL A 68 3.29 2.98 -6.71
CA VAL A 68 3.50 2.24 -7.96
C VAL A 68 4.62 2.86 -8.81
N ALA A 69 4.89 4.16 -8.69
CA ALA A 69 6.03 4.81 -9.35
C ALA A 69 7.39 4.42 -8.77
N GLU A 70 7.42 4.07 -7.49
CA GLU A 70 8.63 3.83 -6.71
C GLU A 70 8.92 2.33 -6.51
N ILE A 71 8.22 1.44 -7.25
CA ILE A 71 8.35 -0.01 -7.10
C ILE A 71 9.76 -0.45 -7.41
N ASP A 72 10.35 -1.12 -6.45
CA ASP A 72 11.55 -1.94 -6.62
C ASP A 72 11.28 -3.31 -5.98
N VAL A 73 11.24 -4.37 -6.79
CA VAL A 73 10.96 -5.74 -6.32
C VAL A 73 12.06 -6.32 -5.42
N GLU A 74 13.22 -5.67 -5.37
CA GLU A 74 14.31 -6.02 -4.46
C GLU A 74 14.22 -5.27 -3.12
N ASN A 75 13.29 -4.31 -2.99
CA ASN A 75 13.06 -3.51 -1.80
C ASN A 75 11.99 -4.13 -0.88
N GLU A 76 12.34 -4.36 0.39
CA GLU A 76 11.43 -4.83 1.46
C GLU A 76 10.15 -3.99 1.56
N PHE A 77 10.27 -2.69 1.32
CA PHE A 77 9.15 -1.75 1.33
C PHE A 77 8.10 -2.09 0.26
N SER A 78 8.54 -2.43 -0.95
CA SER A 78 7.64 -2.85 -2.04
C SER A 78 6.98 -4.20 -1.75
N ILE A 79 7.71 -5.14 -1.14
CA ILE A 79 7.18 -6.46 -0.76
C ILE A 79 6.07 -6.31 0.26
N PHE A 80 6.27 -5.47 1.27
CA PHE A 80 5.27 -5.19 2.30
C PHE A 80 3.98 -4.61 1.69
N HIS A 81 4.06 -3.62 0.80
CA HIS A 81 2.88 -3.05 0.15
C HIS A 81 2.13 -4.03 -0.74
N LEU A 82 2.86 -4.86 -1.47
CA LEU A 82 2.26 -5.93 -2.25
C LEU A 82 1.54 -6.93 -1.36
N ASP A 83 2.11 -7.27 -0.21
CA ASP A 83 1.43 -8.11 0.78
C ASP A 83 0.12 -7.48 1.27
N GLN A 84 0.15 -6.18 1.60
CA GLN A 84 -1.05 -5.43 2.00
C GLN A 84 -2.13 -5.41 0.92
N LEU A 85 -1.74 -5.25 -0.35
CA LEU A 85 -2.66 -5.30 -1.49
C LEU A 85 -3.27 -6.70 -1.67
N TRP A 86 -2.47 -7.76 -1.51
CA TRP A 86 -2.98 -9.13 -1.53
C TRP A 86 -3.95 -9.43 -0.39
N GLN A 87 -3.71 -8.89 0.80
CA GLN A 87 -4.69 -8.95 1.89
C GLN A 87 -5.97 -8.18 1.52
N GLY A 88 -5.83 -7.01 0.88
CA GLY A 88 -6.94 -6.18 0.42
C GLY A 88 -7.88 -6.88 -0.57
N ILE A 89 -7.36 -7.69 -1.51
CA ILE A 89 -8.21 -8.45 -2.45
C ILE A 89 -9.04 -9.54 -1.77
N SER A 90 -8.64 -9.97 -0.56
CA SER A 90 -9.36 -10.95 0.26
C SER A 90 -10.36 -10.32 1.22
N SER A 91 -10.49 -8.99 1.21
CA SER A 91 -11.43 -8.25 2.06
C SER A 91 -12.89 -8.66 1.79
N GLU A 92 -13.73 -8.64 2.83
CA GLU A 92 -15.18 -8.83 2.68
C GLU A 92 -15.86 -7.65 1.95
N HIS A 93 -15.24 -6.46 1.98
CA HIS A 93 -15.77 -5.25 1.36
C HIS A 93 -15.37 -5.14 -0.11
N ALA A 94 -16.38 -5.05 -0.99
CA ALA A 94 -16.16 -4.97 -2.44
C ALA A 94 -15.33 -3.75 -2.86
N SER A 95 -15.50 -2.61 -2.19
CA SER A 95 -14.74 -1.39 -2.51
C SER A 95 -13.24 -1.54 -2.21
N VAL A 96 -12.90 -2.16 -1.08
CA VAL A 96 -11.51 -2.48 -0.70
C VAL A 96 -10.89 -3.45 -1.71
N ARG A 97 -11.61 -4.52 -2.07
CA ARG A 97 -11.13 -5.48 -3.10
C ARG A 97 -10.88 -4.78 -4.43
N ASN A 98 -11.81 -3.96 -4.89
CA ASN A 98 -11.68 -3.26 -6.17
C ASN A 98 -10.50 -2.29 -6.18
N ALA A 99 -10.30 -1.55 -5.09
CA ALA A 99 -9.13 -0.67 -4.94
C ALA A 99 -7.83 -1.48 -5.00
N ALA A 100 -7.73 -2.56 -4.22
CA ALA A 100 -6.54 -3.42 -4.21
C ALA A 100 -6.25 -4.05 -5.59
N TYR A 101 -7.27 -4.55 -6.29
CA TYR A 101 -7.13 -5.08 -7.65
C TYR A 101 -6.65 -4.03 -8.65
N SER A 102 -7.19 -2.80 -8.57
CA SER A 102 -6.78 -1.68 -9.42
C SER A 102 -5.29 -1.40 -9.27
N VAL A 103 -4.80 -1.34 -8.02
CA VAL A 103 -3.39 -1.05 -7.75
C VAL A 103 -2.51 -2.23 -8.17
N LEU A 104 -2.87 -3.48 -7.83
CA LEU A 104 -2.11 -4.67 -8.26
C LEU A 104 -1.98 -4.76 -9.78
N ALA A 105 -3.03 -4.41 -10.52
CA ALA A 105 -2.96 -4.36 -11.98
C ALA A 105 -1.88 -3.39 -12.46
N GLN A 106 -1.78 -2.20 -11.85
CA GLN A 106 -0.74 -1.22 -12.18
C GLN A 106 0.67 -1.71 -11.80
N PHE A 107 0.83 -2.37 -10.65
CA PHE A 107 2.10 -3.02 -10.26
C PHE A 107 2.55 -4.03 -11.33
N PHE A 108 1.65 -4.91 -11.78
CA PHE A 108 1.97 -5.94 -12.77
C PHE A 108 2.19 -5.41 -14.18
N ASP A 109 1.59 -4.28 -14.53
CA ASP A 109 1.84 -3.62 -15.81
C ASP A 109 3.25 -3.00 -15.86
N LYS A 110 3.79 -2.55 -14.72
CA LYS A 110 5.15 -1.99 -14.64
C LYS A 110 6.25 -3.03 -14.52
N GLU A 111 6.00 -4.13 -13.84
CA GLU A 111 6.98 -5.20 -13.64
C GLU A 111 6.52 -6.51 -14.30
N PRO A 112 6.88 -6.77 -15.58
CA PRO A 112 6.42 -7.92 -16.32
C PRO A 112 6.84 -9.26 -15.72
N LEU A 113 7.90 -9.28 -14.90
CA LEU A 113 8.34 -10.47 -14.14
C LEU A 113 7.23 -10.94 -13.17
N CYS A 114 6.38 -10.02 -12.71
CA CYS A 114 5.23 -10.30 -11.85
C CYS A 114 4.05 -10.92 -12.60
N ILE A 115 4.02 -10.89 -13.95
CA ILE A 115 2.95 -11.50 -14.76
C ILE A 115 2.95 -13.02 -14.60
N THR A 116 4.12 -13.65 -14.44
CA THR A 116 4.25 -15.09 -14.16
C THR A 116 3.73 -15.46 -12.76
N LEU A 117 3.64 -14.47 -11.87
CA LEU A 117 3.31 -14.61 -10.44
C LEU A 117 1.87 -14.17 -10.13
N ARG A 118 1.08 -13.81 -11.17
CA ARG A 118 -0.35 -13.45 -11.09
C ARG A 118 -1.23 -14.46 -10.35
N HIS A 119 -0.77 -15.70 -10.19
CA HIS A 119 -1.61 -16.80 -9.75
C HIS A 119 -1.49 -17.14 -8.25
N SER A 120 -0.45 -16.69 -7.53
CA SER A 120 -0.47 -16.79 -6.07
C SER A 120 0.51 -15.83 -5.38
N ARG A 121 0.02 -15.17 -4.33
CA ARG A 121 0.82 -14.42 -3.34
C ARG A 121 2.02 -15.25 -2.87
N GLU A 122 1.81 -16.54 -2.63
CA GLU A 122 2.82 -17.48 -2.15
C GLU A 122 3.94 -17.71 -3.17
N GLU A 123 3.62 -17.86 -4.46
CA GLU A 123 4.62 -18.03 -5.50
C GLU A 123 5.36 -16.72 -5.78
N TYR A 124 4.68 -15.57 -5.68
CA TYR A 124 5.31 -14.26 -5.74
C TYR A 124 6.34 -14.07 -4.61
N LEU A 125 5.89 -14.27 -3.36
CA LEU A 125 6.75 -14.17 -2.19
C LEU A 125 7.89 -15.19 -2.26
N ARG A 126 7.63 -16.44 -2.65
CA ARG A 126 8.70 -17.45 -2.81
C ARG A 126 9.78 -16.99 -3.79
N VAL A 127 9.40 -16.52 -4.99
CA VAL A 127 10.38 -16.12 -6.01
C VAL A 127 11.20 -14.90 -5.58
N ILE A 128 10.60 -13.96 -4.86
CA ILE A 128 11.34 -12.80 -4.34
C ILE A 128 12.26 -13.20 -3.18
N LEU A 129 11.76 -14.00 -2.23
CA LEU A 129 12.54 -14.44 -1.07
C LEU A 129 13.66 -15.41 -1.43
N ASP A 130 13.50 -16.23 -2.47
CA ASP A 130 14.56 -17.07 -3.02
C ASP A 130 15.66 -16.25 -3.69
N ARG A 131 15.33 -15.08 -4.25
CA ARG A 131 16.29 -14.16 -4.87
C ARG A 131 16.99 -13.26 -3.85
N ASN A 132 16.32 -12.91 -2.76
CA ASN A 132 16.86 -12.12 -1.65
C ASN A 132 16.38 -12.69 -0.31
N PRO A 133 17.17 -13.55 0.36
CA PRO A 133 16.84 -14.08 1.67
C PRO A 133 16.95 -12.96 2.72
N ILE A 134 15.87 -12.21 2.89
CA ILE A 134 15.73 -11.15 3.88
C ILE A 134 15.57 -11.79 5.27
N SER A 135 16.39 -11.36 6.22
CA SER A 135 16.53 -11.95 7.56
C SER A 135 15.41 -11.58 8.55
N SER A 136 14.44 -10.74 8.17
CA SER A 136 13.43 -10.16 9.09
C SER A 136 12.05 -10.85 9.10
N LEU A 137 11.81 -11.89 8.28
CA LEU A 137 10.48 -12.48 8.07
C LEU A 137 9.98 -13.44 9.18
N ALA A 138 10.54 -13.38 10.39
CA ALA A 138 10.04 -14.18 11.51
C ALA A 138 8.58 -13.88 11.92
N GLY A 139 7.95 -12.82 11.36
CA GLY A 139 6.58 -12.40 11.69
C GLY A 139 5.50 -12.71 10.65
N LEU A 140 5.85 -13.01 9.38
CA LEU A 140 4.87 -13.26 8.33
C LEU A 140 4.67 -14.76 8.16
N ARG A 141 3.77 -15.34 8.98
CA ARG A 141 3.38 -16.75 8.84
C ARG A 141 2.66 -16.97 7.51
N VAL A 142 3.21 -17.87 6.72
CA VAL A 142 2.56 -18.62 5.63
C VAL A 142 1.36 -19.39 6.18
#